data_AF-A0A536SHB1-F1
#
_entry.id   AF-A0A536SHB1-F1
#
_cell.length_a   1.000
_cell.length_b   1.000
_cell.length_c   1.000
_cell.angle_alpha   90.00
_cell.angle_beta   90.00
_cell.angle_gamma   90.00
#
_symmetry.space_group_name_H-M   'P 1'
#
loop_
_entity.id
_entity.type
_entity.pdbx_description
1 polymer ?
#
loop_
_entity_poly.entity_id
_entity_poly.type
_entity_poly.pdbx_seq_one_letter_code
_entity_poly.pdbx_strand_id
1 'polypeptide(L)'
;MRDARSVAAELKKFDPALYRKPRWLVLNKMDMLPAGERKAAAARIARSLRWHGPSFCISALTGEGCRELGFAAMKFLESGKTA
;
A
#
# COMPACT_ATOMS: atom_id res chain seq x y z
N MET A 1 -14.06 4.14 2.56
CA MET A 1 -13.17 4.98 3.41
C MET A 1 -13.30 4.69 4.91
N ARG A 2 -14.37 4.02 5.36
CA ARG A 2 -14.44 3.48 6.74
C ARG A 2 -13.50 2.29 6.93
N ASP A 3 -13.29 1.51 5.87
CA ASP A 3 -12.62 0.20 5.94
C ASP A 3 -11.14 0.28 6.31
N ALA A 4 -10.39 1.23 5.72
CA ALA A 4 -8.97 1.40 6.02
C ALA A 4 -8.71 1.84 7.47
N ARG A 5 -9.63 2.59 8.08
CA ARG A 5 -9.52 3.03 9.49
C ARG A 5 -9.87 1.90 10.46
N SER A 6 -10.86 1.08 10.14
CA SER A 6 -11.23 -0.09 10.94
C SER A 6 -10.11 -1.13 10.97
N VAL A 7 -9.51 -1.45 9.81
CA VAL A 7 -8.39 -2.40 9.73
C VAL A 7 -7.17 -1.92 10.52
N ALA A 8 -6.84 -0.63 10.47
CA ALA A 8 -5.71 -0.08 11.23
C ALA A 8 -5.94 -0.13 12.76
N ALA A 9 -7.17 0.04 13.22
CA ALA A 9 -7.54 -0.04 14.62
C ALA A 9 -7.54 -1.49 15.15
N GLU A 10 -7.93 -2.46 14.32
CA GLU A 10 -7.82 -3.90 14.64
C GLU A 10 -6.36 -4.37 14.68
N LEU A 11 -5.52 -3.91 13.74
CA LEU A 11 -4.10 -4.26 13.75
C LEU A 11 -3.37 -3.76 15.00
N LYS A 12 -3.78 -2.61 15.56
CA LYS A 12 -3.21 -2.07 16.81
C LYS A 12 -3.53 -2.95 18.03
N LYS A 13 -4.62 -3.74 17.97
CA LYS A 13 -4.99 -4.70 19.02
C LYS A 13 -4.27 -6.05 18.88
N PHE A 14 -3.78 -6.39 17.69
CA PHE A 14 -3.22 -7.71 17.41
C PHE A 14 -1.74 -7.83 17.82
N ASP A 15 -0.89 -6.84 17.50
CA ASP A 15 0.53 -6.89 17.89
C ASP A 15 1.23 -5.51 17.75
N PRO A 16 1.65 -4.88 18.85
CA PRO A 16 2.43 -3.63 18.84
C PRO A 16 3.77 -3.73 18.09
N ALA A 17 4.39 -4.92 18.03
CA ALA A 17 5.63 -5.15 17.30
C ALA A 17 5.39 -5.11 15.78
N LEU A 18 4.24 -5.61 15.33
CA LEU A 18 3.84 -5.57 13.93
C LEU A 18 3.44 -4.16 13.48
N TYR A 19 2.88 -3.34 14.38
CA TYR A 19 2.55 -1.94 14.09
C TYR A 19 3.80 -1.07 13.84
N ARG A 20 4.92 -1.39 14.49
CA ARG A 20 6.18 -0.65 14.36
C ARG A 20 6.95 -0.96 13.07
N LYS A 21 6.64 -2.08 12.41
CA LYS A 21 7.33 -2.44 11.16
C LYS A 21 7.06 -1.37 10.09
N PRO A 22 8.04 -1.12 9.21
CA PRO A 22 7.82 -0.28 8.04
C PRO A 22 6.67 -0.84 7.21
N ARG A 23 5.66 0.00 6.97
CA ARG A 23 4.43 -0.37 6.24
C ARG A 23 4.40 0.35 4.90
N TRP A 24 3.81 -0.30 3.89
CA TRP A 24 3.61 0.23 2.54
C TRP A 24 2.12 0.33 2.24
N LEU A 25 1.72 1.33 1.43
CA LEU A 25 0.34 1.46 0.96
C LEU A 25 0.23 0.82 -0.43
N VAL A 26 -0.49 -0.28 -0.53
CA VAL A 26 -0.75 -0.94 -1.81
C VAL A 26 -2.21 -0.73 -2.20
N LEU A 27 -2.44 0.05 -3.26
CA LEU A 27 -3.75 0.29 -3.84
C LEU A 27 -3.99 -0.75 -4.93
N ASN A 28 -4.82 -1.74 -4.61
CA ASN A 28 -5.21 -2.79 -5.55
C ASN A 28 -6.50 -2.39 -6.31
N LYS A 29 -6.75 -3.08 -7.42
CA LYS A 29 -7.90 -2.91 -8.33
C LYS A 29 -7.88 -1.63 -9.17
N MET A 30 -6.69 -1.17 -9.56
CA MET A 30 -6.54 0.04 -10.39
C MET A 30 -7.13 -0.13 -11.80
N ASP A 31 -7.34 -1.37 -12.24
CA ASP A 31 -8.05 -1.73 -13.48
C ASP A 31 -9.49 -1.19 -13.52
N MET A 32 -10.15 -1.04 -12.37
CA MET A 32 -11.52 -0.49 -12.29
C MET A 32 -11.57 1.02 -12.57
N LEU A 33 -10.41 1.68 -12.68
CA LEU A 33 -10.31 3.12 -12.93
C LEU A 33 -9.72 3.41 -14.31
N PRO A 34 -10.24 4.41 -15.04
CA PRO A 34 -9.61 4.90 -16.26
C PRO A 34 -8.17 5.37 -16.01
N ALA A 35 -7.26 5.12 -16.95
CA ALA A 35 -5.83 5.39 -16.79
C ALA A 35 -5.51 6.84 -16.36
N GLY A 36 -6.25 7.82 -16.89
CA GLY A 36 -6.10 9.23 -16.53
C GLY A 36 -6.49 9.57 -15.09
N GLU A 37 -7.35 8.76 -14.47
CA GLU A 37 -7.88 9.01 -13.12
C GLU A 37 -7.12 8.25 -12.03
N ARG A 38 -6.42 7.16 -12.39
CA ARG A 38 -5.66 6.29 -11.46
C ARG A 38 -4.74 7.11 -10.55
N LYS A 39 -3.97 8.03 -11.12
CA LYS A 39 -3.01 8.87 -10.36
C LYS A 39 -3.71 9.83 -9.39
N ALA A 40 -4.80 10.45 -9.83
CA ALA A 40 -5.58 11.37 -9.00
C ALA A 40 -6.28 10.62 -7.85
N ALA A 41 -6.86 9.45 -8.13
CA ALA A 41 -7.48 8.59 -7.14
C ALA A 41 -6.46 8.12 -6.09
N ALA A 42 -5.29 7.67 -6.53
CA ALA A 42 -4.20 7.26 -5.64
C ALA A 42 -3.74 8.39 -4.72
N ALA A 43 -3.50 9.57 -5.28
CA ALA A 43 -3.11 10.75 -4.51
C ALA A 43 -4.18 11.16 -3.49
N ARG A 44 -5.46 11.11 -3.88
CA ARG A 44 -6.59 11.40 -2.98
C ARG A 44 -6.66 10.42 -1.82
N ILE A 45 -6.48 9.12 -2.08
CA ILE A 45 -6.51 8.07 -1.05
C ILE A 45 -5.30 8.25 -0.11
N ALA A 46 -4.09 8.39 -0.64
CA ALA A 46 -2.88 8.61 0.17
C ALA A 46 -3.03 9.83 1.08
N ARG A 47 -3.55 10.95 0.55
CA ARG A 47 -3.83 12.16 1.34
C ARG A 47 -4.87 11.92 2.43
N SER A 48 -5.95 11.21 2.11
CA SER A 48 -7.01 10.91 3.08
C SER A 48 -6.56 10.03 4.24
N LEU A 49 -5.56 9.17 3.99
CA LEU A 49 -4.94 8.29 4.97
C LEU A 49 -3.76 8.96 5.71
N ARG A 50 -3.40 10.20 5.35
CA ARG A 50 -2.18 10.89 5.81
C ARG A 50 -0.95 10.01 5.64
N TRP A 51 -0.88 9.32 4.50
CA TRP A 51 0.19 8.38 4.20
C TRP A 51 1.39 9.10 3.61
N HIS A 52 2.56 8.92 4.22
CA HIS A 52 3.83 9.52 3.79
C HIS A 52 4.88 8.49 3.36
N GLY A 53 4.58 7.19 3.51
CA GLY A 53 5.47 6.10 3.14
C GLY A 53 5.36 5.71 1.67
N PRO A 54 6.08 4.66 1.25
CA PRO A 54 5.96 4.09 -0.09
C PRO A 54 4.52 3.71 -0.41
N SER A 55 4.10 4.00 -1.65
CA SER A 55 2.78 3.66 -2.14
C SER A 55 2.85 3.09 -3.55
N PHE A 56 2.08 2.03 -3.80
CA PHE A 56 2.06 1.29 -5.05
C PHE A 56 0.63 1.18 -5.56
N CYS A 57 0.47 1.30 -6.87
CA CYS A 57 -0.79 1.10 -7.57
C CYS A 57 -0.67 -0.20 -8.36
N ILE A 58 -1.53 -1.18 -8.08
CA ILE A 58 -1.48 -2.49 -8.72
C ILE A 58 -2.86 -2.94 -9.19
N SER A 59 -2.87 -3.90 -10.10
CA SER A 59 -4.01 -4.72 -10.44
C SER A 59 -3.59 -6.18 -10.33
N ALA A 60 -4.06 -6.86 -9.28
CA ALA A 60 -3.82 -8.29 -9.13
C ALA A 60 -4.46 -9.13 -10.25
N LEU A 61 -5.52 -8.62 -10.89
CA LEU A 61 -6.23 -9.31 -11.98
C LEU A 61 -5.45 -9.25 -13.29
N THR A 62 -4.90 -8.09 -13.64
CA THR A 62 -4.15 -7.90 -14.90
C THR A 62 -2.65 -8.10 -14.74
N GLY A 63 -2.15 -8.16 -13.49
CA GLY A 63 -0.73 -8.23 -13.16
C GLY A 63 0.01 -6.87 -13.22
N GLU A 64 -0.69 -5.80 -13.57
CA GLU A 64 -0.11 -4.45 -13.65
C GLU A 64 0.41 -3.99 -12.28
N GLY A 65 1.65 -3.50 -12.22
CA GLY A 65 2.26 -3.00 -10.97
C GLY A 65 2.72 -4.09 -10.00
N CYS A 66 2.34 -5.35 -10.20
CA CYS A 66 2.70 -6.47 -9.32
C CYS A 66 4.20 -6.78 -9.40
N ARG A 67 4.80 -6.68 -10.59
CA ARG A 67 6.24 -6.93 -10.79
C ARG A 67 7.08 -5.84 -10.11
N GLU A 68 6.70 -4.58 -10.28
CA GLU A 68 7.36 -3.44 -9.63
C GLU A 68 7.24 -3.52 -8.10
N LEU A 69 6.06 -3.89 -7.60
CA LEU A 69 5.86 -4.15 -6.17
C LEU A 69 6.77 -5.27 -5.67
N GLY A 70 6.88 -6.37 -6.41
CA GLY A 70 7.75 -7.50 -6.08
C GLY A 70 9.22 -7.12 -6.03
N PHE A 71 9.72 -6.38 -7.03
CA PHE A 71 11.10 -5.90 -7.04
C PHE A 71 11.38 -4.91 -5.90
N ALA A 72 10.45 -4.00 -5.62
CA ALA A 72 10.57 -3.10 -4.49
C ALA A 72 10.66 -3.90 -3.19
N ALA A 73 9.78 -4.90 -3.00
CA ALA A 73 9.77 -5.74 -1.81
C ALA A 73 11.08 -6.54 -1.65
N MET A 74 11.59 -7.14 -2.72
CA MET A 74 12.88 -7.84 -2.71
C MET A 74 14.00 -6.89 -2.31
N LYS A 75 14.10 -5.72 -2.95
CA LYS A 75 15.10 -4.69 -2.60
C LYS A 75 14.99 -4.27 -1.14
N PHE A 76 13.77 -4.14 -0.62
CA PHE A 76 13.52 -3.78 0.76
C PHE A 76 14.01 -4.86 1.74
N LEU A 77 13.76 -6.13 1.43
CA LEU A 77 14.24 -7.27 2.22
C LEU A 77 15.77 -7.40 2.17
N GLU A 78 16.38 -7.25 0.99
CA GLU A 78 17.84 -7.29 0.81
C GLU A 78 18.56 -6.15 1.53
N SER A 79 17.91 -4.98 1.65
CA SER A 79 18.47 -3.82 2.34
C SER A 79 18.59 -4.00 3.87
N GLY A 80 18.16 -5.15 4.41
CA GLY A 80 18.30 -5.48 5.84
C GLY A 80 17.53 -4.55 6.78
N LYS A 81 16.64 -3.68 6.26
CA LYS A 81 15.75 -2.82 7.06
C LYS A 81 14.58 -3.60 7.62
N THR A 82 14.87 -4.74 8.21
CA THR A 82 13.96 -5.48 9.09
C THR A 82 14.28 -5.05 10.52
N ALA A 83 13.98 -3.79 10.84
CA ALA A 83 14.05 -3.28 12.21
C ALA A 83 12.71 -3.48 12.92
#